data_AF-A0AAF0T741-F1
#
_entry.id   AF-A0AAF0T741-F1
#
_cell.length_a   1.000
_cell.length_b   1.000
_cell.length_c   1.000
_cell.angle_alpha   90.00
_cell.angle_beta   90.00
_cell.angle_gamma   90.00
#
_symmetry.space_group_name_H-M   'P 1'
#
loop_
_entity.id
_entity.type
_entity.pdbx_description
1 polymer ?
#
loop_
_entity_poly.entity_id
_entity_poly.type
_entity_poly.pdbx_seq_one_letter_code
_entity_poly.pdbx_strand_id
1 'polypeptide(L)' 'MCRRNTRNRKNQTIPHTGGSKANATRRAEMMAETGQKPGRAQIYIATHKNKDGVYVNEAPKEICVSFFMNSNCISTR' A
#
# COMPACT_ATOMS: atom_id res chain seq x y z
N MET A 1 20.84 5.21 19.31
CA MET A 1 20.45 4.79 17.95
C MET A 1 21.69 4.27 17.21
N CYS A 2 21.77 2.97 17.00
CA CYS A 2 23.01 2.26 16.62
C CYS A 2 23.46 2.55 15.17
N ARG A 3 24.79 2.63 14.92
CA ARG A 3 25.42 2.84 13.59
C ARG A 3 24.87 1.93 12.48
N ARG A 4 24.44 0.71 12.83
CA ARG A 4 23.82 -0.25 11.91
C ARG A 4 22.52 0.29 11.29
N ASN A 5 21.66 0.95 12.06
CA ASN A 5 20.40 1.51 11.56
C ASN A 5 20.66 2.64 10.56
N THR A 6 21.68 3.46 10.79
CA THR A 6 22.11 4.51 9.86
C THR A 6 22.65 3.93 8.56
N ARG A 7 23.47 2.87 8.63
CA ARG A 7 23.98 2.18 7.42
C ARG A 7 22.84 1.54 6.63
N ASN A 8 21.90 0.87 7.30
CA ASN A 8 20.75 0.25 6.65
C ASN A 8 19.84 1.30 5.99
N ARG A 9 19.65 2.47 6.61
CA ARG A 9 18.91 3.58 6.01
C ARG A 9 19.61 4.13 4.76
N LYS A 10 20.94 4.23 4.75
CA LYS A 10 21.72 4.65 3.56
C LYS A 10 21.62 3.64 2.42
N ASN A 11 21.54 2.35 2.75
CA ASN A 11 21.40 1.26 1.77
C ASN A 11 19.93 1.04 1.34
N GLN A 12 18.97 1.76 1.92
CA GLN A 12 17.56 1.64 1.57
C GLN A 12 17.28 2.46 0.30
N THR A 13 17.34 1.80 -0.85
CA THR A 13 17.08 2.42 -2.17
C THR A 13 15.60 2.70 -2.39
N ILE A 14 14.71 1.86 -1.84
CA ILE A 14 13.26 2.01 -2.00
C ILE A 14 12.70 2.83 -0.84
N PRO A 15 12.14 4.02 -1.09
CA PRO A 15 11.52 4.81 -0.05
C PRO A 15 10.28 4.09 0.48
N HIS A 16 10.04 4.23 1.78
CA HIS A 16 8.82 3.75 2.42
C HIS A 16 7.57 4.34 1.74
N THR A 17 6.75 3.51 1.10
CA THR A 17 5.61 3.97 0.30
C THR A 17 4.46 4.51 1.17
N GLY A 18 4.34 3.96 2.39
CA GLY A 18 3.31 4.34 3.35
C GLY A 18 3.58 5.62 4.15
N GLY A 19 4.66 6.36 3.91
CA GLY A 19 4.94 7.58 4.67
C GLY A 19 5.02 7.38 6.20
N SER A 20 4.90 8.45 6.97
CA SER A 20 4.79 8.39 8.43
C SER A 20 3.35 8.29 8.94
N LYS A 21 2.34 8.40 8.07
CA LYS A 21 0.93 8.34 8.46
C LYS A 21 0.57 6.91 8.90
N ALA A 22 -0.22 6.78 9.94
CA ALA A 22 -0.69 5.47 10.42
C ALA A 22 -1.81 4.90 9.54
N ASN A 23 -1.90 3.57 9.47
CA ASN A 23 -2.98 2.89 8.74
C ASN A 23 -4.36 3.14 9.37
N ALA A 24 -4.44 3.36 10.68
CA ALA A 24 -5.70 3.70 11.36
C ALA A 24 -6.25 5.05 10.85
N THR A 25 -5.38 6.05 10.73
CA THR A 25 -5.75 7.37 10.18
C THR A 25 -6.22 7.25 8.73
N ARG A 26 -5.49 6.51 7.89
CA ARG A 26 -5.91 6.25 6.51
C ARG A 26 -7.27 5.58 6.40
N ARG A 27 -7.56 4.62 7.30
CA ARG A 27 -8.88 3.97 7.34
C ARG A 27 -9.99 4.97 7.63
N ALA A 28 -9.77 5.88 8.56
CA ALA A 28 -10.75 6.90 8.90
C ALA A 28 -10.97 7.87 7.74
N GLU A 29 -9.91 8.33 7.09
CA GLU A 29 -9.98 9.21 5.90
C GLU A 29 -10.73 8.53 4.75
N MET A 30 -10.36 7.30 4.40
CA MET A 30 -11.05 6.53 3.35
C MET A 30 -12.52 6.29 3.69
N MET A 31 -12.84 5.98 4.95
CA MET A 31 -14.22 5.78 5.38
C MET A 31 -15.03 7.06 5.31
N ALA A 32 -14.42 8.23 5.55
CA ALA A 32 -15.07 9.52 5.35
C ALA A 32 -15.34 9.81 3.87
N GLU A 33 -14.44 9.40 2.97
CA GLU A 33 -14.57 9.61 1.52
C GLU A 33 -15.58 8.66 0.86
N THR A 34 -15.53 7.36 1.17
CA THR A 34 -16.39 6.34 0.53
C THR A 34 -17.62 5.98 1.35
N GLY A 35 -17.73 6.44 2.60
CA GLY A 35 -18.81 6.09 3.52
C GLY A 35 -18.82 4.62 3.97
N GLN A 36 -17.85 3.82 3.52
CA GLN A 36 -17.74 2.39 3.76
C GLN A 36 -16.44 2.04 4.47
N LYS A 37 -16.45 0.98 5.27
CA LYS A 37 -15.25 0.53 5.98
C LYS A 37 -14.26 -0.07 4.98
N PRO A 38 -13.07 0.52 4.82
CA PRO A 38 -12.13 0.05 3.80
C PRO A 38 -11.54 -1.31 4.17
N GLY A 39 -11.48 -2.19 3.17
CA GLY A 39 -10.88 -3.52 3.29
C GLY A 39 -9.35 -3.48 3.38
N ARG A 40 -8.73 -4.60 3.75
CA ARG A 40 -7.26 -4.71 3.83
C ARG A 40 -6.58 -4.47 2.48
N ALA A 41 -7.18 -4.95 1.39
CA ALA A 41 -6.68 -4.76 0.03
C ALA A 41 -6.70 -3.29 -0.40
N GLN A 42 -7.78 -2.56 -0.10
CA GLN A 42 -7.89 -1.13 -0.41
C GLN A 42 -6.82 -0.30 0.33
N ILE A 43 -6.58 -0.61 1.61
CA ILE A 43 -5.49 0.02 2.38
C ILE A 43 -4.11 -0.29 1.77
N TYR A 44 -3.90 -1.53 1.32
CA TYR A 44 -2.65 -1.93 0.67
C TYR A 44 -2.44 -1.14 -0.63
N ILE A 45 -3.47 -1.03 -1.47
CA ILE A 45 -3.42 -0.29 -2.74
C ILE A 45 -3.08 1.18 -2.49
N ALA A 46 -3.74 1.83 -1.53
CA ALA A 46 -3.49 3.25 -1.24
C ALA A 46 -2.15 3.54 -0.56
N THR A 47 -1.52 2.53 0.05
CA THR A 47 -0.19 2.67 0.66
C THR A 47 0.94 2.34 -0.28
N HIS A 48 0.68 1.61 -1.37
CA HIS A 48 1.69 1.14 -2.33
C HIS A 48 1.58 1.81 -3.71
N LYS A 49 0.63 2.74 -3.88
CA LYS A 49 0.54 3.66 -5.02
C LYS A 49 1.07 5.04 -4.62
N ASN A 50 1.79 5.69 -5.53
CA ASN A 50 2.15 7.10 -5.38
C ASN A 50 0.92 8.02 -5.57
N LYS A 51 1.09 9.31 -5.23
CA LYS A 51 0.07 10.35 -5.49
C LYS A 51 -0.36 10.41 -6.96
N ASP A 52 0.55 10.10 -7.87
CA ASP A 52 0.31 10.03 -9.32
C ASP A 52 -0.33 8.69 -9.77
N GLY A 53 -0.62 7.78 -8.84
CA GLY A 53 -1.20 6.46 -9.12
C GLY A 53 -0.20 5.41 -9.64
N VAL A 54 1.05 5.81 -9.92
CA VAL A 54 2.13 4.92 -10.36
C VAL A 54 2.69 4.12 -9.17
N TYR A 55 2.95 2.83 -9.38
CA TYR A 55 3.58 1.97 -8.37
C TYR A 55 5.07 2.29 -8.26
N VAL A 56 5.61 2.27 -7.03
CA VAL A 56 7.03 2.54 -6.77
C VAL A 56 7.94 1.42 -7.30
N ASN A 57 7.41 0.20 -7.48
CA ASN A 57 8.16 -0.96 -7.94
C ASN A 57 7.22 -1.96 -8.64
N GLU A 58 7.77 -2.92 -9.39
CA GLU A 58 7.00 -3.94 -10.11
C GLU A 58 6.40 -5.00 -9.17
N ALA A 59 7.09 -5.35 -8.08
CA ALA A 59 6.58 -6.32 -7.11
C ALA A 59 5.18 -5.96 -6.51
N PRO A 60 4.93 -4.72 -6.00
CA PRO A 60 3.59 -4.35 -5.55
C PRO A 60 2.56 -4.26 -6.69
N LYS A 61 3.01 -4.01 -7.93
CA LYS A 61 2.14 -4.04 -9.11
C LYS A 61 1.66 -5.47 -9.37
N GLU A 62 2.54 -6.46 -9.37
CA GLU A 62 2.18 -7.88 -9.55
C GLU A 62 1.24 -8.38 -8.45
N ILE A 63 1.53 -8.05 -7.18
CA ILE A 63 0.66 -8.40 -6.06
C ILE A 63 -0.73 -7.79 -6.25
N CYS A 64 -0.79 -6.52 -6.66
CA CYS A 64 -2.07 -5.85 -6.89
C CYS A 64 -2.86 -6.49 -8.03
N VAL A 65 -2.21 -6.81 -9.15
CA VAL A 65 -2.84 -7.46 -10.31
C VAL A 65 -3.36 -8.85 -9.93
N SER A 66 -2.58 -9.62 -9.17
CA SER A 66 -2.98 -10.94 -8.67
C SER A 66 -4.21 -10.88 -7.76
N PHE A 67 -4.31 -9.88 -6.87
CA PHE A 67 -5.50 -9.66 -6.05
C PHE A 67 -6.74 -9.31 -6.88
N PHE A 68 -6.61 -8.45 -7.90
CA PHE A 68 -7.72 -8.10 -8.79
C PHE A 68 -8.20 -9.32 -9.60
N MET A 69 -7.28 -10.13 -10.14
CA MET A 69 -7.61 -11.34 -10.88
C MET A 69 -8.32 -12.39 -10.00
N ASN A 70 -7.87 -12.58 -8.75
CA ASN A 70 -8.52 -13.49 -7.81
C ASN A 70 -9.93 -13.03 -7.39
N SER A 71 -10.13 -11.71 -7.23
CA SER A 71 -11.44 -11.15 -6.86
C SER A 71 -12.48 -11.35 -7.98
N ASN A 72 -12.06 -11.21 -9.24
CA ASN A 72 -12.91 -11.49 -10.40
C ASN A 72 -13.20 -12.99 -10.61
N CYS A 73 -12.31 -13.87 -10.14
CA CYS A 73 -12.51 -15.32 -10.22
C CYS A 73 -13.50 -15.84 -9.16
N ILE A 74 -13.65 -15.14 -8.02
CA ILE A 74 -14.63 -15.49 -6.98
C ILE A 74 -16.06 -15.06 -7.37
N SER A 75 -16.22 -14.03 -8.23
CA SER A 75 -17.56 -13.59 -8.67
C SER A 75 -18.13 -14.39 -9.84
N THR A 76 -17.38 -15.34 -10.40
CA THR A 76 -17.80 -16.19 -11.53
C THR A 76 -18.02 -17.65 -11.13
N ARG A 77 -18.15 -17.93 -9.82
CA ARG A 77 -18.48 -19.26 -9.29
C ARG A 77 -19.74 -19.26 -8.45
#